data_AF-A0A7X7MCK3-F1
#
_entry.id   AF-A0A7X7MCK3-F1
#
_cell.length_a   1.000
_cell.length_b   1.000
_cell.length_c   1.000
_cell.angle_alpha   90.00
_cell.angle_beta   90.00
_cell.angle_gamma   90.00
#
_symmetry.space_group_name_H-M   'P 1'
#
loop_
_entity.id
_entity.type
_entity.pdbx_description
1 polymer ?
#
loop_
_entity_poly.entity_id
_entity_poly.type
_entity_poly.pdbx_seq_one_letter_code
_entity_poly.pdbx_strand_id
1 'polypeptide(L)'
;MTPRETMQLAYELAFFPPRLNQMWREHRAGRLSCDEATFLQALDDACRLHLALPETGYASQRALERLAIYQARSRAYGMPRFIRSVRAQLGKPPVTGTSVPGRLVRDIALPPFHRNSRRPDRTP
;
A
#
# COMPACT_ATOMS: atom_id res chain seq x y z
N MET A 1 -4.39 -10.95 11.87
CA MET A 1 -4.10 -10.98 10.42
C MET A 1 -3.00 -11.99 10.16
N THR A 2 -3.10 -12.75 9.08
CA THR A 2 -2.04 -13.65 8.61
C THR A 2 -0.93 -12.85 7.91
N PRO A 3 0.30 -13.40 7.77
CA PRO A 3 1.38 -12.73 7.05
C PRO A 3 1.01 -12.35 5.60
N ARG A 4 0.16 -13.14 4.95
CA ARG A 4 -0.35 -12.87 3.61
C ARG A 4 -1.29 -11.67 3.59
N GLU A 5 -2.18 -11.54 4.57
CA GLU A 5 -3.09 -10.41 4.70
C GLU A 5 -2.36 -9.11 4.98
N THR A 6 -1.32 -9.14 5.83
CA THR A 6 -0.49 -7.95 6.10
C THR A 6 0.26 -7.51 4.84
N MET A 7 0.77 -8.46 4.05
CA MET A 7 1.42 -8.15 2.77
C MET A 7 0.42 -7.56 1.76
N GLN A 8 -0.77 -8.14 1.66
CA GLN A 8 -1.85 -7.61 0.82
C GLN A 8 -2.20 -6.17 1.22
N LEU A 9 -2.32 -5.91 2.52
CA LEU A 9 -2.59 -4.58 3.05
C LEU A 9 -1.50 -3.58 2.67
N ALA A 10 -0.22 -3.94 2.81
CA ALA A 10 0.89 -3.08 2.40
C ALA A 10 0.83 -2.72 0.90
N TYR A 11 0.49 -3.69 0.05
CA TYR A 11 0.28 -3.47 -1.39
C TYR A 11 -0.90 -2.52 -1.67
N GLU A 12 -2.04 -2.72 -1.00
CA GLU A 12 -3.20 -1.84 -1.14
C GLU A 12 -2.87 -0.41 -0.67
N LEU A 13 -2.18 -0.26 0.46
CA LEU A 13 -1.76 1.05 0.95
C LEU A 13 -0.74 1.72 0.02
N ALA A 14 0.14 0.95 -0.63
CA ALA A 14 1.14 1.46 -1.56
C ALA A 14 0.54 1.92 -2.89
N PHE A 15 -0.43 1.18 -3.42
CA PHE A 15 -0.82 1.26 -4.83
C PHE A 15 -2.32 1.47 -5.07
N PHE A 16 -3.16 1.43 -4.02
CA PHE A 16 -4.60 1.67 -4.09
C PHE A 16 -5.01 2.87 -3.21
N PRO A 17 -4.97 4.11 -3.74
CA PRO A 17 -5.28 5.35 -3.02
C PRO A 17 -6.57 5.35 -2.17
N PRO A 18 -7.70 4.76 -2.62
CA PRO A 18 -8.91 4.68 -1.81
C PRO A 18 -8.70 3.99 -0.47
N ARG A 19 -7.90 2.92 -0.43
CA ARG A 19 -7.63 2.15 0.80
C ARG A 19 -6.80 2.96 1.79
N LEU A 20 -5.74 3.62 1.32
CA LEU A 20 -4.92 4.48 2.16
C LEU A 20 -5.74 5.62 2.78
N ASN A 21 -6.57 6.29 1.97
CA ASN A 21 -7.44 7.36 2.46
C ASN A 21 -8.48 6.83 3.46
N GLN A 22 -9.09 5.68 3.20
CA GLN A 22 -10.03 5.03 4.11
C GLN A 22 -9.37 4.75 5.47
N MET A 23 -8.26 4.00 5.48
CA MET A 23 -7.59 3.62 6.73
C MET A 23 -7.05 4.83 7.49
N TRP A 24 -6.57 5.85 6.78
CA TRP A 24 -6.15 7.10 7.42
C TRP A 24 -7.32 7.81 8.14
N ARG A 25 -8.52 7.79 7.56
CA ARG A 25 -9.72 8.33 8.22
C ARG A 25 -10.15 7.49 9.41
N GLU A 26 -10.10 6.17 9.28
CA GLU A 26 -10.40 5.22 10.37
C GLU A 26 -9.46 5.43 11.56
N HIS A 27 -8.14 5.57 11.31
CA HIS A 27 -7.13 5.90 12.31
C HIS A 27 -7.47 7.19 13.06
N ARG A 28 -7.69 8.29 12.33
CA ARG A 28 -8.03 9.58 12.96
C ARG A 28 -9.34 9.54 13.75
N ALA A 29 -10.26 8.64 13.40
CA ALA A 29 -11.52 8.46 14.09
C ALA A 29 -11.43 7.45 15.26
N GLY A 30 -10.27 6.86 15.55
CA GLY A 30 -10.10 5.83 16.56
C GLY A 30 -10.87 4.53 16.26
N ARG A 31 -11.16 4.26 14.99
CA ARG A 31 -12.00 3.12 14.53
C ARG A 31 -11.30 2.30 13.46
N LEU A 32 -10.01 2.05 13.64
CA LEU A 32 -9.27 1.17 12.74
C LEU A 32 -9.93 -0.20 12.66
N SER A 33 -10.07 -0.68 11.43
CA SER A 33 -10.56 -2.04 11.14
C SER A 33 -9.56 -3.14 11.49
N CYS A 34 -8.30 -2.79 11.79
CA CYS A 34 -7.27 -3.70 12.26
C CYS A 34 -6.49 -3.10 13.44
N ASP A 35 -5.64 -3.92 14.07
CA ASP A 35 -4.70 -3.47 15.09
C ASP A 35 -3.78 -2.35 14.55
N GLU A 36 -3.59 -1.30 15.35
CA GLU A 36 -2.73 -0.16 15.03
C GLU A 36 -1.30 -0.58 14.68
N ALA A 37 -0.69 -1.50 15.42
CA ALA A 37 0.65 -2.00 15.14
C ALA A 37 0.72 -2.65 13.74
N THR A 38 -0.34 -3.37 13.35
CA THR A 38 -0.43 -3.98 12.02
C THR A 38 -0.57 -2.93 10.92
N PHE A 39 -1.40 -1.90 11.16
CA PHE A 39 -1.53 -0.76 10.24
C PHE A 39 -0.20 -0.02 10.06
N LEU A 40 0.50 0.28 11.16
CA LEU A 40 1.79 0.96 11.13
C LEU A 40 2.85 0.14 10.39
N GLN A 41 2.90 -1.18 10.63
CA GLN A 41 3.80 -2.08 9.91
C GLN A 41 3.50 -2.11 8.41
N ALA A 42 2.22 -2.22 8.04
CA ALA A 42 1.80 -2.20 6.64
C ALA A 42 2.11 -0.85 5.97
N LEU A 43 2.02 0.26 6.70
CA LEU A 43 2.36 1.59 6.20
C LEU A 43 3.88 1.75 5.97
N ASP A 44 4.70 1.19 6.86
CA ASP A 44 6.16 1.15 6.72
C ASP A 44 6.56 0.32 5.48
N ASP A 45 5.95 -0.86 5.29
CA ASP A 45 6.20 -1.68 4.10
C ASP A 45 5.62 -1.06 2.82
N ALA A 46 4.48 -0.38 2.89
CA ALA A 46 3.92 0.39 1.77
C ALA A 46 4.86 1.51 1.32
N CYS A 47 5.53 2.17 2.26
CA CYS A 47 6.54 3.17 1.92
C CYS A 47 7.78 2.53 1.28
N ARG A 48 8.22 1.38 1.78
CA ARG A 48 9.35 0.61 1.20
C ARG A 48 9.05 0.10 -0.21
N LEU A 49 7.81 -0.24 -0.52
CA LEU A 49 7.38 -0.66 -1.86
C LEU A 49 7.57 0.41 -2.95
N HIS A 50 7.85 1.66 -2.58
CA HIS A 50 8.17 2.77 -3.51
C HIS A 50 9.67 3.03 -3.67
N LEU A 51 10.54 2.26 -3.01
CA LEU A 51 12.00 2.32 -3.19
C LEU A 51 12.43 1.74 -4.56
N ALA A 52 13.72 1.79 -4.88
CA ALA A 52 14.24 1.19 -6.11
C ALA A 52 13.98 -0.32 -6.12
N LEU A 53 13.70 -0.89 -7.30
CA LEU A 53 13.50 -2.33 -7.43
C LEU A 53 14.78 -3.07 -7.00
N PRO A 54 14.66 -4.24 -6.35
CA PRO A 54 15.83 -4.99 -5.90
C PRO A 54 16.45 -5.76 -7.06
N GLU A 55 17.78 -5.88 -7.01
CA GLU A 55 18.55 -6.70 -7.95
C GLU A 55 18.47 -8.19 -7.60
N THR A 56 18.24 -8.55 -6.34
CA THR A 56 18.20 -9.94 -5.86
C THR A 56 17.17 -10.14 -4.73
N GLY A 57 16.88 -11.40 -4.39
CA GLY A 57 16.03 -11.76 -3.25
C GLY A 57 14.52 -11.59 -3.46
N TYR A 58 14.08 -11.31 -4.68
CA TYR A 58 12.67 -11.27 -5.07
C TYR A 58 12.17 -12.64 -5.52
N ALA A 59 10.85 -12.86 -5.43
CA ALA A 59 10.27 -14.18 -5.65
C ALA A 59 10.24 -14.63 -7.13
N SER A 60 10.01 -13.69 -8.06
CA SER A 60 9.96 -13.97 -9.50
C SER A 60 10.10 -12.70 -10.33
N GLN A 61 10.59 -12.83 -11.57
CA GLN A 61 10.71 -11.72 -12.52
C GLN A 61 9.35 -11.06 -12.80
N ARG A 62 8.30 -11.87 -12.95
CA ARG A 62 6.92 -11.40 -13.12
C ARG A 62 6.45 -10.52 -11.95
N ALA A 63 6.80 -10.87 -10.71
CA ALA A 63 6.45 -10.06 -9.54
C ALA A 63 7.17 -8.70 -9.55
N LEU A 64 8.43 -8.69 -10.01
CA LEU A 64 9.22 -7.47 -10.17
C LEU A 64 8.62 -6.54 -11.24
N GLU A 65 8.29 -7.09 -12.41
CA GLU A 65 7.66 -6.34 -13.51
C GLU A 65 6.32 -5.74 -13.07
N ARG A 66 5.48 -6.50 -12.38
CA ARG A 66 4.20 -5.97 -11.90
C ARG A 66 4.39 -4.89 -10.84
N LEU A 67 5.36 -5.05 -9.94
CA LEU A 67 5.71 -4.02 -8.97
C LEU A 67 6.14 -2.73 -9.68
N ALA A 68 6.96 -2.83 -10.73
CA ALA A 68 7.37 -1.69 -11.54
C ALA A 68 6.16 -0.95 -12.15
N ILE A 69 5.21 -1.69 -12.72
CA ILE A 69 3.97 -1.14 -13.28
C ILE A 69 3.14 -0.43 -12.19
N TYR A 70 3.02 -1.04 -11.01
CA TYR A 70 2.29 -0.46 -9.89
C TYR A 70 2.95 0.82 -9.36
N GLN A 71 4.28 0.83 -9.20
CA GLN A 71 5.03 2.03 -8.84
C GLN A 71 4.80 3.15 -9.86
N ALA A 72 4.95 2.87 -11.16
CA ALA A 72 4.73 3.85 -12.22
C ALA A 72 3.31 4.46 -12.16
N ARG A 73 2.27 3.61 -12.05
CA ARG A 73 0.87 4.07 -11.98
C ARG A 73 0.59 4.88 -10.71
N SER A 74 1.10 4.46 -9.57
CA SER A 74 0.87 5.13 -8.29
C SER A 74 1.50 6.53 -8.20
N ARG A 75 2.59 6.78 -8.95
CA ARG A 75 3.24 8.10 -9.01
C ARG A 75 2.32 9.16 -9.60
N ALA A 76 1.49 8.80 -10.59
CA ALA A 76 0.48 9.70 -11.16
C ALA A 76 -0.54 10.19 -10.11
N TYR A 77 -0.76 9.42 -9.04
CA TYR A 77 -1.64 9.76 -7.93
C TYR A 77 -0.92 10.36 -6.72
N GLY A 78 0.39 10.61 -6.81
CA GLY A 78 1.17 11.18 -5.70
C GLY A 78 1.29 10.26 -4.48
N MET A 79 1.06 8.95 -4.62
CA MET A 79 1.03 7.98 -3.51
C MET A 79 2.28 8.02 -2.62
N PRO A 80 3.52 8.07 -3.16
CA PRO A 80 4.72 8.12 -2.31
C PRO A 80 4.75 9.35 -1.40
N ARG A 81 4.26 10.50 -1.87
CA ARG A 81 4.16 11.72 -1.06
C ARG A 81 3.10 11.57 0.01
N PHE A 82 1.94 11.00 -0.33
CA PHE A 82 0.86 10.81 0.64
C PHE A 82 1.28 9.86 1.76
N ILE A 83 1.87 8.71 1.45
CA ILE A 83 2.35 7.75 2.46
C ILE A 83 3.39 8.39 3.38
N ARG A 84 4.35 9.15 2.83
CA ARG A 84 5.36 9.86 3.63
C ARG A 84 4.73 10.90 4.57
N SER A 85 3.72 11.64 4.09
CA SER A 85 2.97 12.60 4.91
C SER A 85 2.25 11.92 6.07
N VAL A 86 1.55 10.81 5.80
CA VAL A 86 0.86 10.02 6.85
C VAL A 86 1.86 9.50 7.88
N ARG A 87 3.00 8.94 7.44
CA ARG A 87 4.07 8.48 8.35
C ARG A 87 4.62 9.59 9.22
N ALA A 88 4.87 10.77 8.65
CA ALA A 88 5.34 11.94 9.40
C ALA A 88 4.34 12.40 10.46
N GLN A 89 3.04 12.40 10.14
CA GLN A 89 1.97 12.74 11.10
C GLN A 89 1.86 11.72 12.24
N LEU A 90 2.28 10.48 12.01
CA LEU A 90 2.35 9.42 13.02
C LEU A 90 3.69 9.38 13.77
N GLY A 91 4.55 10.40 13.59
CA GLY A 91 5.86 10.47 14.26
C GLY A 91 6.86 9.40 13.82
N LYS A 92 6.61 8.71 12.70
CA LYS A 92 7.50 7.65 12.20
C LYS A 92 8.73 8.28 11.52
N PRO A 93 9.95 7.76 11.78
CA PRO A 93 11.13 8.23 11.10
C PRO A 93 11.07 7.94 9.59
N PRO A 94 11.82 8.70 8.77
CA PRO A 94 11.98 8.39 7.35
C PRO A 94 12.41 6.94 7.15
N VAL A 95 11.86 6.25 6.14
CA VAL A 95 12.33 4.91 5.80
C VAL A 95 13.79 5.00 5.38
N THR A 96 14.64 4.26 6.06
CA THR A 96 16.03 4.05 5.67
C THR A 96 16.11 2.85 4.72
N GLY A 97 16.87 3.00 3.63
CA GLY A 97 17.01 1.98 2.58
C GLY A 97 16.82 2.56 1.19
N THR A 98 17.62 2.06 0.24
CA THR A 98 17.60 2.50 -1.16
C THR A 98 16.77 1.58 -2.06
N SER A 99 16.55 0.33 -1.64
CA SER A 99 15.92 -0.71 -2.42
C SER A 99 14.75 -1.38 -1.68
N VAL A 100 13.74 -1.84 -2.42
CA VAL A 100 12.61 -2.60 -1.88
C VAL A 100 13.15 -3.93 -1.32
N PRO A 101 12.87 -4.27 -0.06
CA PRO A 101 13.24 -5.57 0.46
C PRO A 101 12.64 -6.71 -0.38
N GLY A 102 13.46 -7.66 -0.84
CA GLY A 102 13.03 -8.74 -1.73
C GLY A 102 11.83 -9.55 -1.21
N ARG A 103 11.70 -9.69 0.12
CA ARG A 103 10.54 -10.34 0.78
C ARG A 103 9.19 -9.70 0.41
N LEU A 104 9.18 -8.39 0.12
CA LEU A 104 7.99 -7.62 -0.27
C LEU A 104 7.66 -7.78 -1.75
N VAL A 105 8.59 -8.24 -2.59
CA VAL A 105 8.33 -8.42 -4.03
C VAL A 105 7.63 -9.76 -4.25
N ARG A 106 6.30 -9.75 -4.20
CA ARG A 106 5.45 -10.94 -4.28
C ARG A 106 4.39 -10.83 -5.37
N ASP A 107 3.87 -12.01 -5.74
CA ASP A 107 2.86 -12.10 -6.78
C ASP A 107 1.44 -11.69 -6.27
N ILE A 108 1.28 -10.43 -5.85
CA ILE A 108 0.02 -9.90 -5.31
C ILE A 108 -0.80 -9.18 -6.38
N ALA A 109 -2.01 -9.69 -6.63
CA ALA A 109 -3.01 -8.99 -7.43
C ALA A 109 -3.69 -7.92 -6.58
N LEU A 110 -3.65 -6.67 -7.03
CA LEU A 110 -4.45 -5.60 -6.46
C LEU A 110 -5.88 -5.67 -6.98
N PRO A 111 -6.86 -5.27 -6.15
CA PRO A 111 -8.21 -5.05 -6.66
C PRO A 111 -8.16 -4.03 -7.81
N PRO A 112 -8.95 -4.22 -8.88
CA PRO A 112 -9.04 -3.26 -9.95
C PRO A 112 -9.50 -1.90 -9.40
N PHE A 113 -9.03 -0.81 -10.02
CA PHE A 113 -9.54 0.55 -9.78
C PHE A 113 -10.99 0.67 -10.28
N HIS A 114 -11.92 -0.02 -9.63
CA HIS A 114 -13.34 0.20 -9.86
C HIS A 114 -13.76 1.32 -8.92
N ARG A 115 -14.16 2.47 -9.50
CA ARG A 115 -15.10 3.34 -8.81
C ARG A 115 -16.26 2.45 -8.43
N ASN A 116 -16.54 2.35 -7.13
CA ASN A 116 -17.72 1.67 -6.63
C ASN A 116 -18.91 2.24 -7.41
N SER A 117 -19.43 1.51 -8.38
CA SER A 117 -20.64 1.88 -9.10
C SER A 117 -21.80 1.61 -8.15
N ARG A 118 -21.87 2.38 -7.06
CA ARG A 118 -23.13 2.66 -6.40
C ARG A 118 -23.95 3.49 -7.38
N ARG A 119 -24.61 2.83 -8.32
CA ARG A 119 -25.90 3.33 -8.78
C ARG A 119 -26.88 3.04 -7.63
N PRO A 120 -27.65 4.03 -7.16
CA PRO A 120 -28.78 3.73 -6.31
C PRO A 120 -29.72 2.87 -7.15
N ASP A 121 -30.08 1.70 -6.63
CA ASP A 121 -31.22 0.96 -7.14
C ASP A 121 -32.46 1.83 -6.84
N ARG A 122 -32.75 2.73 -7.78
CA ARG A 122 -34.04 3.37 -7.90
C ARG A 122 -34.82 2.51 -8.86
N THR A 123 -35.79 1.80 -8.31
CA THR A 123 -36.78 1.03 -9.06
C THR A 123 -38.06 1.05 -8.23
N PRO A 124 -39.21 0.99 -8.90
CA PRO A 124 -40.03 2.14 -9.33
C PRO A 124 -41.09 2.55 -8.29
#